data_AF-A0A117USQ3-F1
#
_entry.id   AF-A0A117USQ3-F1
#
_cell.length_a   1.000
_cell.length_b   1.000
_cell.length_c   1.000
_cell.angle_alpha   90.00
_cell.angle_beta   90.00
_cell.angle_gamma   90.00
#
_symmetry.space_group_name_H-M   'P 1'
#
loop_
_entity.id
_entity.type
_entity.pdbx_description
1 polymer ?
#
loop_
_entity_poly.entity_id
_entity_poly.type
_entity_poly.pdbx_seq_one_letter_code
_entity_poly.pdbx_strand_id
1 'polypeptide(L)'
;MKPFLPRTAAVFALGSLLFAAPAQAACIDSQTATAARIHQFETMMMVVSLRCSRIGYDMRGTYETMVVAHQAPFGQAATRLRHYLGGDGIDPHSGGFDRYATILGNTYGGGATTLATCQTLDQVAGELAKVPDVRLLAQVAETLIARPKLDEMACAAEH
;
A
#
# COMPACT_ATOMS: atom_id res chain seq x y z
N MET A 1 -3.21 -61.49 47.79
CA MET A 1 -4.00 -60.25 47.69
C MET A 1 -3.39 -59.37 46.59
N LYS A 2 -4.11 -59.16 45.48
CA LYS A 2 -3.97 -57.98 44.57
C LYS A 2 -4.59 -56.76 45.32
N PRO A 3 -4.47 -55.49 44.90
CA PRO A 3 -3.91 -54.90 43.64
C PRO A 3 -2.97 -53.68 43.94
N PHE A 4 -2.27 -53.02 43.01
CA PHE A 4 -2.76 -52.01 42.05
C PHE A 4 -1.56 -51.51 41.20
N LEU A 5 -1.66 -51.60 39.86
CA LEU A 5 -1.03 -50.67 38.90
C LEU A 5 -2.05 -49.53 38.66
N PRO A 6 -1.73 -48.30 38.20
CA PRO A 6 -1.16 -48.08 36.85
C PRO A 6 -0.40 -46.74 36.61
N ARG A 7 -0.05 -46.51 35.33
CA ARG A 7 0.21 -45.23 34.62
C ARG A 7 1.67 -44.83 34.43
N THR A 8 2.37 -45.55 33.56
CA THR A 8 3.46 -44.99 32.76
C THR A 8 2.88 -44.01 31.74
N ALA A 9 3.37 -42.78 31.78
CA ALA A 9 2.94 -41.66 30.95
C ALA A 9 3.30 -41.88 29.47
N ALA A 10 2.30 -41.80 28.61
CA ALA A 10 2.49 -41.70 27.17
C ALA A 10 3.00 -40.28 26.84
N VAL A 11 4.21 -40.19 26.30
CA VAL A 11 4.78 -38.98 25.72
C VAL A 11 4.03 -38.70 24.41
N PHE A 12 3.10 -37.75 24.42
CA PHE A 12 2.55 -37.17 23.20
C PHE A 12 3.51 -36.09 22.70
N ALA A 13 4.21 -36.40 21.60
CA ALA A 13 4.98 -35.42 20.85
C ALA A 13 4.03 -34.41 20.19
N LEU A 14 4.03 -33.17 20.70
CA LEU A 14 3.40 -32.02 20.06
C LEU A 14 4.28 -31.60 18.86
N GLY A 15 3.95 -32.14 17.68
CA GLY A 15 4.45 -31.66 16.40
C GLY A 15 3.73 -30.38 16.00
N SER A 16 4.19 -29.23 16.50
CA SER A 16 3.74 -27.93 16.01
C SER A 16 4.34 -27.67 14.64
N LEU A 17 3.60 -27.99 13.58
CA LEU A 17 3.86 -27.50 12.23
C LEU A 17 3.60 -25.98 12.21
N LEU A 18 4.62 -25.21 12.57
CA LEU A 18 4.68 -23.78 12.28
C LEU A 18 4.75 -23.64 10.76
N PHE A 19 3.63 -23.31 10.12
CA PHE A 19 3.66 -22.67 8.81
C PHE A 19 4.33 -21.31 9.00
N ALA A 20 5.65 -21.28 8.88
CA ALA A 20 6.40 -20.05 8.72
C ALA A 20 5.98 -19.46 7.37
N ALA A 21 5.00 -18.55 7.38
CA ALA A 21 4.85 -17.62 6.28
C ALA A 21 6.20 -16.93 6.08
N PRO A 22 6.70 -16.80 4.83
CA PRO A 22 7.95 -16.10 4.62
C PRO A 22 7.76 -14.69 5.18
N ALA A 23 8.53 -14.35 6.21
CA ALA A 23 8.69 -12.97 6.61
C ALA A 23 9.36 -12.28 5.42
N GLN A 24 8.57 -11.65 4.56
CA GLN A 24 9.09 -10.84 3.47
C GLN A 24 9.85 -9.69 4.14
N ALA A 25 11.18 -9.76 4.12
CA ALA A 25 12.01 -8.68 4.62
C ALA A 25 11.67 -7.43 3.81
N ALA A 26 11.24 -6.37 4.49
CA ALA A 26 11.11 -5.05 3.88
C ALA A 26 12.52 -4.50 3.66
N CYS A 27 12.76 -3.91 2.48
CA CYS A 27 14.03 -3.30 2.11
C CYS A 27 14.04 -1.78 2.36
N ILE A 28 12.90 -1.24 2.80
CA ILE A 28 12.76 0.14 3.25
C ILE A 28 12.23 0.21 4.69
N ASP A 29 12.55 1.28 5.39
CA ASP A 29 12.05 1.51 6.75
C ASP A 29 10.52 1.70 6.77
N SER A 30 9.90 1.45 7.92
CA SER A 30 8.44 1.46 8.06
C SER A 30 7.80 2.82 7.72
N GLN A 31 8.47 3.93 8.01
CA GLN A 31 7.92 5.25 7.70
C GLN A 31 7.99 5.53 6.19
N THR A 32 9.05 5.08 5.52
CA THR A 32 9.16 5.17 4.05
C THR A 32 8.17 4.23 3.37
N ALA A 33 7.93 3.03 3.91
CA ALA A 33 6.88 2.14 3.45
C ALA A 33 5.50 2.78 3.54
N THR A 34 5.15 3.39 4.67
CA THR A 34 3.86 4.08 4.84
C THR A 34 3.69 5.24 3.87
N ALA A 35 4.72 6.08 3.69
CA ALA A 35 4.69 7.15 2.70
C ALA A 35 4.52 6.61 1.28
N ALA A 36 5.23 5.53 0.93
CA ALA A 36 5.13 4.89 -0.37
C ALA A 36 3.71 4.38 -0.63
N ARG A 37 3.08 3.73 0.35
CA ARG A 37 1.68 3.29 0.26
C ARG A 37 0.71 4.46 0.08
N ILE A 38 0.84 5.53 0.85
CA ILE A 38 -0.03 6.71 0.73
C ILE A 38 0.07 7.33 -0.67
N HIS A 39 1.29 7.56 -1.17
CA HIS A 39 1.50 8.12 -2.51
C HIS A 39 1.04 7.18 -3.63
N GLN A 40 1.28 5.88 -3.47
CA GLN A 40 0.84 4.88 -4.43
C GLN A 40 -0.69 4.74 -4.45
N PHE A 41 -1.34 4.89 -3.30
CA PHE A 41 -2.80 4.94 -3.19
C PHE A 41 -3.35 6.17 -3.92
N GLU A 42 -2.79 7.35 -3.68
CA GLU A 42 -3.16 8.58 -4.40
C GLU A 42 -3.06 8.39 -5.92
N THR A 43 -1.93 7.85 -6.38
CA THR A 43 -1.68 7.60 -7.82
C THR A 43 -2.68 6.59 -8.40
N MET A 44 -2.96 5.51 -7.67
CA MET A 44 -3.96 4.51 -8.06
C MET A 44 -5.34 5.16 -8.21
N MET A 45 -5.78 5.94 -7.22
CA MET A 45 -7.08 6.59 -7.20
C MET A 45 -7.22 7.62 -8.33
N MET A 46 -6.15 8.38 -8.61
CA MET A 46 -6.08 9.29 -9.75
C MET A 46 -6.28 8.54 -11.07
N VAL A 47 -5.54 7.46 -11.29
CA VAL A 47 -5.64 6.69 -12.55
C VAL A 47 -7.00 6.04 -12.70
N VAL A 48 -7.58 5.51 -11.61
CA VAL A 48 -8.92 4.94 -11.62
C VAL A 48 -9.97 6.01 -11.98
N SER A 49 -9.90 7.21 -11.40
CA SER A 49 -10.88 8.27 -11.70
C SER A 49 -10.88 8.65 -13.19
N LEU A 50 -9.69 8.72 -13.80
CA LEU A 50 -9.54 8.95 -15.24
C LEU A 50 -10.13 7.80 -16.07
N ARG A 51 -9.88 6.54 -15.67
CA ARG A 51 -10.39 5.36 -16.39
C ARG A 51 -11.90 5.21 -16.26
N CYS A 52 -12.47 5.49 -15.09
CA CYS A 52 -13.92 5.50 -14.87
C CYS A 52 -14.62 6.52 -15.75
N SER A 53 -14.01 7.70 -15.92
CA SER A 53 -14.52 8.73 -16.84
C SER A 53 -14.61 8.22 -18.28
N ARG A 54 -13.69 7.35 -18.72
CA ARG A 54 -13.70 6.77 -20.08
C ARG A 54 -14.86 5.81 -20.33
N ILE A 55 -15.46 5.25 -19.28
CA ILE A 55 -16.63 4.36 -19.36
C ILE A 55 -17.94 5.06 -18.95
N GLY A 56 -17.92 6.39 -18.76
CA GLY A 56 -19.10 7.19 -18.44
C GLY A 56 -19.45 7.30 -16.95
N TYR A 57 -18.56 6.87 -16.04
CA TYR A 57 -18.74 7.05 -14.60
C TYR A 57 -17.85 8.19 -14.08
N ASP A 58 -18.46 9.27 -13.58
CA ASP A 58 -17.73 10.41 -13.03
C ASP A 58 -17.36 10.19 -11.56
N MET A 59 -16.10 9.83 -11.34
CA MET A 59 -15.49 9.70 -10.00
C MET A 59 -14.63 10.93 -9.65
N ARG A 60 -14.45 11.88 -10.57
CA ARG A 60 -13.43 12.94 -10.45
C ARG A 60 -13.72 13.86 -9.28
N GLY A 61 -14.98 14.27 -9.10
CA GLY A 61 -15.36 15.16 -8.01
C GLY A 61 -15.09 14.56 -6.62
N THR A 62 -15.42 13.28 -6.42
CA THR A 62 -15.17 12.58 -5.15
C THR A 62 -13.67 12.41 -4.89
N TYR A 63 -12.91 12.03 -5.93
CA TYR A 63 -11.46 11.94 -5.86
C TYR A 63 -10.82 13.29 -5.47
N GLU A 64 -11.22 14.39 -6.12
CA GLU A 64 -10.71 15.73 -5.84
C GLU A 64 -11.03 16.15 -4.39
N THR A 65 -12.24 15.84 -3.90
CA THR A 65 -12.61 16.13 -2.50
C THR A 65 -11.76 15.33 -1.51
N MET A 66 -11.48 14.06 -1.80
CA MET A 66 -10.57 13.23 -0.99
C MET A 66 -9.15 13.82 -0.97
N VAL A 67 -8.62 14.25 -2.13
CA VAL A 67 -7.29 14.85 -2.22
C VAL A 67 -7.22 16.15 -1.41
N VAL A 68 -8.23 17.00 -1.49
CA VAL A 68 -8.30 18.23 -0.70
C VAL A 68 -8.34 17.93 0.80
N ALA A 69 -9.18 16.98 1.23
CA ALA A 69 -9.29 16.60 2.64
C ALA A 69 -7.97 16.04 3.22
N HIS A 70 -7.13 15.43 2.38
CA HIS A 70 -5.88 14.77 2.77
C HIS A 70 -4.63 15.38 2.11
N GLN A 71 -4.69 16.65 1.70
CA GLN A 71 -3.60 17.31 0.98
C GLN A 71 -2.28 17.29 1.76
N ALA A 72 -2.34 17.52 3.08
CA ALA A 72 -1.15 17.53 3.93
C ALA A 72 -0.49 16.14 4.02
N PRO A 73 -1.22 15.04 4.34
CA PRO A 73 -0.67 13.68 4.26
C PRO A 73 -0.08 13.31 2.89
N PHE A 74 -0.77 13.60 1.79
CA PHE A 74 -0.27 13.30 0.45
C PHE A 74 1.02 14.06 0.13
N GLY A 75 1.04 15.37 0.44
CA GLY A 75 2.24 16.21 0.28
C GLY A 75 3.43 15.72 1.11
N GLN A 76 3.21 15.36 2.38
CA GLN A 76 4.26 14.83 3.26
C GLN A 76 4.83 13.51 2.74
N ALA A 77 3.96 12.60 2.28
CA ALA A 77 4.38 11.34 1.68
C ALA A 77 5.26 11.59 0.44
N ALA A 78 4.80 12.45 -0.48
CA ALA A 78 5.55 12.79 -1.68
C ALA A 78 6.92 13.43 -1.36
N THR A 79 6.98 14.36 -0.39
CA THR A 79 8.24 14.98 0.05
C THR A 79 9.21 13.95 0.62
N ARG A 80 8.74 13.04 1.48
CA ARG A 80 9.60 11.96 2.01
C ARG A 80 10.17 11.09 0.89
N LEU A 81 9.34 10.71 -0.07
CA LEU A 81 9.76 9.86 -1.18
C LEU A 81 10.75 10.58 -2.10
N ARG A 82 10.60 11.88 -2.31
CA ARG A 82 11.60 12.70 -3.03
C ARG A 82 12.94 12.72 -2.30
N HIS A 83 12.94 12.83 -0.97
CA HIS A 83 14.19 12.74 -0.20
C HIS A 83 14.82 11.35 -0.29
N TYR A 84 14.03 10.28 -0.13
CA TYR A 84 14.50 8.90 -0.20
C TYR A 84 15.07 8.53 -1.58
N LEU A 85 14.34 8.87 -2.65
CA LEU A 85 14.75 8.59 -4.03
C LEU A 85 15.76 9.61 -4.59
N GLY A 86 15.93 10.74 -3.89
CA GLY A 86 16.71 11.87 -4.34
C GLY A 86 18.21 11.74 -4.09
N GLY A 87 18.61 11.09 -3.00
CA GLY A 87 20.01 10.98 -2.54
C GLY A 87 20.66 12.34 -2.25
N ASP A 88 20.85 12.69 -0.98
CA ASP A 88 21.67 13.81 -0.45
C ASP A 88 21.66 15.18 -1.19
N GLY A 89 20.60 15.51 -1.94
CA GLY A 89 20.27 16.87 -2.35
C GLY A 89 21.19 17.56 -3.36
N ILE A 90 22.12 16.85 -4.01
CA ILE A 90 23.02 17.46 -5.01
C ILE A 90 22.35 17.59 -6.39
N ASP A 91 21.33 16.79 -6.70
CA ASP A 91 20.60 16.90 -7.97
C ASP A 91 19.07 16.72 -7.79
N PRO A 92 18.27 17.81 -7.91
CA PRO A 92 16.81 17.75 -7.98
C PRO A 92 16.27 16.93 -9.17
N HIS A 93 17.12 16.61 -10.15
CA HIS A 93 16.84 15.80 -11.34
C HIS A 93 17.40 14.37 -11.27
N SER A 94 17.76 13.87 -10.08
CA SER A 94 18.23 12.48 -9.91
C SER A 94 17.25 11.41 -10.41
N GLY A 95 16.05 11.80 -10.85
CA GLY A 95 15.16 11.02 -11.71
C GLY A 95 14.51 9.83 -11.02
N GLY A 96 14.95 9.49 -9.80
CA GLY A 96 14.43 8.37 -9.01
C GLY A 96 12.95 8.53 -8.71
N PHE A 97 12.54 9.73 -8.27
CA PHE A 97 11.12 10.02 -8.02
C PHE A 97 10.29 10.01 -9.31
N ASP A 98 10.78 10.60 -10.40
CA ASP A 98 10.06 10.64 -11.68
C ASP A 98 9.94 9.23 -12.29
N ARG A 99 11.01 8.42 -12.20
CA ARG A 99 11.00 7.01 -12.58
C ARG A 99 10.01 6.21 -11.74
N TYR A 100 10.00 6.43 -10.42
CA TYR A 100 9.03 5.82 -9.51
C TYR A 100 7.59 6.19 -9.88
N ALA A 101 7.29 7.47 -10.08
CA ALA A 101 5.98 7.96 -10.50
C ALA A 101 5.56 7.37 -11.85
N THR A 102 6.49 7.27 -12.81
CA THR A 102 6.27 6.64 -14.11
C THR A 102 5.92 5.15 -13.97
N ILE A 103 6.64 4.42 -13.11
CA ILE A 103 6.34 3.01 -12.82
C ILE A 103 4.93 2.86 -12.24
N LEU A 104 4.53 3.72 -11.29
CA LEU A 104 3.18 3.68 -10.73
C LEU A 104 2.12 3.97 -11.79
N GLY A 105 2.32 5.02 -12.60
CA GLY A 105 1.42 5.37 -13.69
C GLY A 105 1.21 4.21 -14.66
N ASN A 106 2.29 3.53 -15.05
CA ASN A 106 2.22 2.35 -15.91
C ASN A 106 1.55 1.16 -15.22
N THR A 107 1.84 0.94 -13.93
CA THR A 107 1.26 -0.16 -13.13
C THR A 107 -0.27 -0.06 -13.07
N TYR A 108 -0.81 1.14 -12.89
CA TYR A 108 -2.26 1.34 -12.77
C TYR A 108 -2.95 1.71 -14.09
N GLY A 109 -2.19 2.17 -15.09
CA GLY A 109 -2.72 2.69 -16.36
C GLY A 109 -3.28 1.62 -17.30
N GLY A 110 -2.78 0.38 -17.24
CA GLY A 110 -3.05 -0.66 -18.24
C GLY A 110 -4.19 -1.64 -17.96
N GLY A 111 -5.00 -1.44 -16.91
CA GLY A 111 -6.02 -2.41 -16.48
C GLY A 111 -7.37 -2.31 -17.20
N ALA A 112 -8.15 -3.39 -17.15
CA ALA A 112 -9.58 -3.34 -17.47
C ALA A 112 -10.35 -2.63 -16.35
N THR A 113 -11.22 -1.67 -16.70
CA THR A 113 -12.10 -0.98 -15.73
C THR A 113 -13.51 -1.52 -15.85
N THR A 114 -14.13 -1.82 -14.71
CA THR A 114 -15.54 -2.16 -14.63
C THR A 114 -16.29 -1.10 -13.84
N LEU A 115 -17.60 -0.99 -14.08
CA LEU A 115 -18.47 -0.10 -13.30
C LEU A 115 -18.42 -0.43 -11.80
N ALA A 116 -18.39 -1.72 -11.45
CA ALA A 116 -18.31 -2.16 -10.05
C ALA A 116 -17.03 -1.65 -9.37
N THR A 117 -15.88 -1.75 -10.04
CA THR A 117 -14.61 -1.20 -9.52
C THR A 117 -14.69 0.31 -9.31
N CYS A 118 -15.30 1.04 -10.24
CA CYS A 118 -15.49 2.48 -10.12
C CYS A 118 -16.34 2.83 -8.90
N GLN A 119 -17.50 2.18 -8.74
CA GLN A 119 -18.40 2.42 -7.61
C GLN A 119 -17.75 2.09 -6.27
N THR A 120 -17.04 0.96 -6.17
CA THR A 120 -16.36 0.58 -4.92
C THR A 120 -15.28 1.59 -4.54
N LEU A 121 -14.44 2.02 -5.49
CA LEU A 121 -13.36 2.97 -5.18
C LEU A 121 -13.90 4.39 -4.97
N ASP A 122 -14.97 4.78 -5.66
CA ASP A 122 -15.67 6.04 -5.41
C ASP A 122 -16.26 6.11 -4.00
N GLN A 123 -16.82 5.00 -3.51
CA GLN A 123 -17.25 4.90 -2.10
C GLN A 123 -16.07 5.06 -1.13
N VAL A 124 -14.93 4.41 -1.39
CA VAL A 124 -13.72 4.57 -0.57
C VAL A 124 -13.25 6.03 -0.56
N ALA A 125 -13.20 6.69 -1.72
CA ALA A 125 -12.85 8.10 -1.81
C ALA A 125 -13.84 8.98 -1.04
N GLY A 126 -15.14 8.69 -1.16
CA GLY A 126 -16.20 9.42 -0.49
C GLY A 126 -16.16 9.31 1.03
N GLU A 127 -15.83 8.14 1.57
CA GLU A 127 -15.66 7.95 3.02
C GLU A 127 -14.40 8.66 3.54
N LEU A 128 -13.29 8.56 2.81
CA LEU A 128 -12.07 9.29 3.16
C LEU A 128 -12.25 10.81 3.07
N ALA A 129 -13.03 11.30 2.12
CA ALA A 129 -13.34 12.73 1.97
C ALA A 129 -14.11 13.30 3.18
N LYS A 130 -14.96 12.49 3.84
CA LYS A 130 -15.72 12.89 5.02
C LYS A 130 -14.88 12.92 6.30
N VAL A 131 -13.81 12.14 6.35
CA VAL A 131 -12.99 11.92 7.55
C VAL A 131 -11.53 12.27 7.25
N PRO A 132 -11.09 13.53 7.51
CA PRO A 132 -9.71 13.96 7.32
C PRO A 132 -8.80 13.43 8.45
N ASP A 133 -8.73 12.10 8.63
CA ASP A 133 -7.82 11.41 9.55
C ASP A 133 -6.72 10.68 8.76
N VAL A 134 -5.47 11.09 8.99
CA VAL A 134 -4.28 10.48 8.38
C VAL A 134 -4.10 9.00 8.73
N ARG A 135 -4.55 8.58 9.92
CA ARG A 135 -4.45 7.18 10.34
C ARG A 135 -5.41 6.31 9.55
N LEU A 136 -6.62 6.80 9.31
CA LEU A 136 -7.59 6.10 8.46
C LEU A 136 -7.07 6.01 7.02
N LEU A 137 -6.54 7.11 6.47
CA LEU A 137 -5.91 7.12 5.15
C LEU A 137 -4.79 6.07 5.06
N ALA A 138 -3.89 6.04 6.05
CA ALA A 138 -2.78 5.09 6.09
C ALA A 138 -3.28 3.63 6.17
N GLN A 139 -4.31 3.34 6.96
CA GLN A 139 -4.90 2.00 7.06
C GLN A 139 -5.56 1.55 5.75
N VAL A 140 -6.28 2.45 5.07
CA VAL A 140 -6.88 2.16 3.75
C VAL A 140 -5.77 1.91 2.72
N ALA A 141 -4.75 2.77 2.69
CA ALA A 141 -3.60 2.60 1.80
C ALA A 141 -2.86 1.27 2.07
N GLU A 142 -2.68 0.88 3.33
CA GLU A 142 -2.10 -0.41 3.72
C GLU A 142 -2.94 -1.61 3.30
N THR A 143 -4.25 -1.51 3.44
CA THR A 143 -5.19 -2.57 3.02
C THR A 143 -5.16 -2.78 1.51
N LEU A 144 -5.10 -1.70 0.73
CA LEU A 144 -5.11 -1.75 -0.74
C LEU A 144 -3.71 -2.01 -1.32
N ILE A 145 -2.65 -1.70 -0.57
CA ILE A 145 -1.25 -1.80 -1.01
C ILE A 145 -0.47 -2.54 0.08
N ALA A 146 -0.60 -3.86 0.08
CA ALA A 146 0.11 -4.72 1.03
C ALA A 146 1.63 -4.47 0.99
N ARG A 147 2.19 -4.45 -0.23
CA ARG A 147 3.59 -4.14 -0.50
C ARG A 147 3.70 -2.96 -1.48
N PRO A 148 4.25 -1.80 -1.06
CA PRO A 148 4.41 -0.69 -1.98
C PRO A 148 5.47 -1.00 -3.03
N LYS A 149 5.29 -0.47 -4.25
CA LYS A 149 6.18 -0.70 -5.38
C LYS A 149 7.61 -0.24 -5.10
N LEU A 150 7.76 0.78 -4.26
CA LEU A 150 9.07 1.26 -3.82
C LEU A 150 9.86 0.17 -3.07
N ASP A 151 9.21 -0.62 -2.23
CA ASP A 151 9.88 -1.70 -1.48
C ASP A 151 10.37 -2.80 -2.43
N GLU A 152 9.57 -3.16 -3.43
CA GLU A 152 10.00 -4.10 -4.49
C GLU A 152 11.22 -3.58 -5.26
N MET A 153 11.24 -2.29 -5.58
CA MET A 153 12.35 -1.64 -6.28
C MET A 153 13.62 -1.61 -5.42
N ALA A 154 13.48 -1.31 -4.13
CA ALA A 154 14.60 -1.28 -3.19
C ALA A 154 15.23 -2.68 -3.04
N CYS A 155 14.42 -3.72 -2.83
CA CYS A 155 14.93 -5.09 -2.73
C CYS A 155 15.62 -5.58 -4.00
N ALA A 156 15.15 -5.16 -5.18
CA ALA A 156 15.77 -5.52 -6.45
C ALA A 156 17.13 -4.82 -6.67
N ALA A 157 17.41 -3.72 -5.98
CA ALA A 157 18.68 -3.00 -6.06
C ALA A 157 19.78 -3.58 -5.14
N GLU A 158 19.40 -4.42 -4.16
CA GLU A 158 20.33 -5.07 -3.23
C GLU A 158 20.93 -6.39 -3.78
N HIS A 159 20.56 -6.78 -5.00
CA HIS A 159 21.00 -7.99 -5.70
C HIS A 159 21.61 -7.65 -7.06
#